data_AF-A0A7R9U1E1-F1
#
_entry.id   AF-A0A7R9U1E1-F1
#
_cell.length_a   1.000
_cell.length_b   1.000
_cell.length_c   1.000
_cell.angle_alpha   90.00
_cell.angle_beta   90.00
_cell.angle_gamma   90.00
#
_symmetry.space_group_name_H-M   'P 1'
#
loop_
_entity.id
_entity.type
_entity.pdbx_description
1 polymer ?
#
loop_
_entity_poly.entity_id
_entity_poly.type
_entity_poly.pdbx_seq_one_letter_code
_entity_poly.pdbx_strand_id
1 'polypeptide(L)'
;LYKASLDTERTGWDYFDACEVGMESLSKLYDAVVEEEASEPVVLDSDDLIDDPTGAMRAFCGAVGLPFDATRMLAWEEGPLPGWDTWGGWHDDAIHSTGFRPRAERGAWLRECKPTGLGVAH
;
A
#
# COMPACT_ATOMS: atom_id res chain seq x y z
N LEU A 1 15.02 -8.31 -0.48
CA LEU A 1 15.59 -7.02 -0.04
C LEU A 1 15.63 -6.08 -1.23
N TYR A 2 14.47 -5.54 -1.63
CA TYR A 2 14.19 -4.71 -2.80
C TYR A 2 15.38 -3.85 -3.28
N LYS A 3 16.16 -4.33 -4.27
CA LYS A 3 17.37 -3.61 -4.73
C LYS A 3 17.16 -2.61 -5.86
N ALA A 4 16.00 -1.97 -5.93
CA ALA A 4 15.76 -0.88 -6.87
C ALA A 4 15.56 0.45 -6.13
N SER A 5 16.44 1.42 -6.38
CA SER A 5 16.34 2.79 -5.86
C SER A 5 16.59 3.79 -6.99
N LEU A 6 15.85 4.90 -7.00
CA LEU A 6 16.17 6.05 -7.86
C LEU A 6 17.36 6.86 -7.31
N ASP A 7 17.71 6.63 -6.05
CA ASP A 7 18.85 7.23 -5.36
C ASP A 7 19.86 6.11 -5.03
N THR A 8 20.55 5.66 -6.07
CA THR A 8 21.53 4.57 -5.98
C THR A 8 22.78 4.97 -5.21
N GLU A 9 23.10 6.27 -5.14
CA GLU A 9 24.23 6.79 -4.36
C GLU A 9 24.00 6.59 -2.85
N ARG A 10 22.76 6.79 -2.39
CA ARG A 10 22.39 6.62 -0.98
C ARG A 10 22.24 5.16 -0.57
N THR A 11 21.67 4.31 -1.43
CA THR A 11 21.29 2.94 -1.05
C THR A 11 22.23 1.85 -1.57
N GLY A 12 23.01 2.11 -2.62
CA GLY A 12 23.81 1.11 -3.32
C GLY A 12 22.98 0.06 -4.07
N TRP A 13 21.69 0.32 -4.30
CA TRP A 13 20.74 -0.60 -4.93
C TRP A 13 20.49 -0.22 -6.39
N ASP A 14 21.15 -0.91 -7.32
CA ASP A 14 21.18 -0.57 -8.75
C ASP A 14 20.43 -1.55 -9.67
N TYR A 15 19.74 -2.56 -9.12
CA TYR A 15 19.07 -3.57 -9.94
C TYR A 15 17.73 -4.06 -9.37
N PHE A 16 16.75 -4.23 -10.25
CA PHE A 16 15.44 -4.74 -9.85
C PHE A 16 15.43 -6.27 -9.76
N ASP A 17 14.99 -6.81 -8.61
CA ASP A 17 14.68 -8.24 -8.43
C ASP A 17 13.17 -8.42 -8.24
N ALA A 18 12.51 -9.04 -9.22
CA ALA A 18 11.07 -9.28 -9.18
C ALA A 18 10.65 -10.22 -8.02
N CYS A 19 11.53 -11.12 -7.58
CA CYS A 19 11.22 -12.00 -6.45
C CYS A 19 11.14 -11.22 -5.12
N GLU A 20 11.76 -10.04 -5.07
CA GLU A 20 11.79 -9.22 -3.87
C GLU A 20 10.57 -8.30 -3.75
N VAL A 21 9.78 -8.09 -4.82
CA VAL A 21 8.65 -7.13 -4.79
C VAL A 21 7.45 -7.57 -3.93
N GLY A 22 7.48 -8.79 -3.39
CA GLY A 22 6.45 -9.28 -2.47
C GLY A 22 5.12 -9.69 -3.12
N MET A 23 4.99 -9.62 -4.46
CA MET A 23 3.74 -9.92 -5.16
C MET A 23 3.29 -11.38 -4.98
N GLU A 24 4.22 -12.34 -4.99
CA GLU A 24 3.90 -13.75 -4.73
C GLU A 24 3.35 -13.94 -3.31
N SER A 25 3.95 -13.29 -2.32
CA SER A 25 3.47 -13.34 -0.93
C SER A 25 2.10 -12.70 -0.76
N LEU A 26 1.85 -11.57 -1.44
CA LEU A 26 0.54 -10.91 -1.43
C LEU A 26 -0.54 -11.78 -2.08
N SER A 27 -0.25 -12.44 -3.21
CA SER A 27 -1.16 -13.38 -3.86
C SER A 27 -1.51 -14.55 -2.95
N LYS A 28 -0.50 -15.16 -2.31
CA LYS A 28 -0.72 -16.28 -1.37
C LYS A 28 -1.58 -15.86 -0.17
N LEU A 29 -1.39 -14.64 0.34
CA LEU A 29 -2.22 -14.09 1.41
C LEU A 29 -3.67 -13.91 0.94
N TYR A 30 -3.88 -13.35 -0.26
CA TYR A 30 -5.21 -13.21 -0.83
C TYR A 30 -5.90 -14.56 -0.99
N ASP A 31 -5.23 -15.55 -1.60
CA ASP A 31 -5.76 -16.90 -1.78
C ASP A 31 -6.13 -17.55 -0.44
N ALA A 32 -5.28 -17.39 0.59
CA ALA A 32 -5.57 -17.90 1.93
C ALA A 32 -6.81 -17.25 2.56
N VAL A 33 -7.03 -15.95 2.35
CA VAL A 33 -8.25 -15.27 2.83
C VAL A 33 -9.47 -15.75 2.04
N VAL A 34 -9.35 -15.96 0.72
CA VAL A 34 -10.44 -16.53 -0.10
C VAL A 34 -10.82 -17.94 0.36
N GLU A 35 -9.85 -18.77 0.74
CA GLU A 35 -10.10 -20.15 1.19
C GLU A 35 -10.82 -20.21 2.54
N GLU A 36 -10.56 -19.27 3.44
CA GLU A 36 -11.14 -19.23 4.79
C GLU A 36 -12.49 -18.48 4.85
N GLU A 37 -12.67 -17.46 4.00
CA GLU A 37 -13.85 -16.59 4.03
C GLU A 37 -14.96 -17.05 3.10
N ALA A 38 -16.20 -17.03 3.58
CA ALA A 38 -17.37 -17.34 2.75
C ALA A 38 -17.72 -16.21 1.76
N SER A 39 -17.11 -15.04 1.90
CA SER A 39 -17.34 -13.85 1.08
C SER A 39 -16.06 -13.36 0.43
N GLU A 40 -16.20 -12.71 -0.72
CA GLU A 40 -15.08 -12.15 -1.47
C GLU A 40 -14.26 -11.17 -0.62
N PRO A 41 -12.91 -11.32 -0.53
CA PRO A 41 -12.09 -10.47 0.30
C PRO A 41 -12.11 -9.01 -0.16
N VAL A 42 -12.14 -8.10 0.80
CA VAL A 42 -12.06 -6.66 0.52
C VAL A 42 -10.62 -6.28 0.18
N VAL A 43 -10.41 -5.76 -1.02
CA VAL A 43 -9.13 -5.20 -1.46
C VAL A 43 -9.21 -3.68 -1.40
N LEU A 44 -8.24 -3.04 -0.73
CA LEU A 44 -8.13 -1.59 -0.64
C LEU A 44 -6.97 -1.11 -1.53
N ASP A 45 -7.29 -0.29 -2.52
CA ASP A 45 -6.30 0.33 -3.39
C ASP A 45 -5.53 1.44 -2.65
N SER A 46 -4.20 1.42 -2.74
CA SER A 46 -3.35 2.39 -2.05
C SER A 46 -3.50 3.80 -2.61
N ASP A 47 -3.77 3.94 -3.91
CA ASP A 47 -3.98 5.24 -4.53
C ASP A 47 -5.30 5.85 -4.05
N ASP A 48 -6.38 5.07 -4.00
CA ASP A 48 -7.65 5.51 -3.43
C ASP A 48 -7.51 5.90 -1.94
N LEU A 49 -6.77 5.11 -1.16
CA LEU A 49 -6.49 5.42 0.25
C LEU A 49 -5.70 6.71 0.43
N ILE A 50 -4.72 6.98 -0.43
CA ILE A 50 -3.90 8.20 -0.32
C ILE A 50 -4.67 9.43 -0.84
N ASP A 51 -5.50 9.27 -1.88
CA ASP A 51 -6.24 10.37 -2.51
C ASP A 51 -7.46 10.81 -1.68
N ASP A 52 -8.20 9.87 -1.06
CA ASP A 52 -9.27 10.15 -0.09
C ASP A 52 -9.21 9.19 1.13
N PRO A 53 -8.32 9.45 2.10
CA PRO A 53 -8.14 8.57 3.25
C PRO A 53 -9.40 8.34 4.08
N THR A 54 -10.24 9.38 4.21
CA THR A 54 -11.48 9.27 5.00
C THR A 54 -12.53 8.47 4.27
N GLY A 55 -12.73 8.70 2.97
CA GLY A 55 -13.69 7.96 2.17
C GLY A 55 -13.32 6.49 2.04
N ALA A 56 -12.07 6.21 1.64
CA ALA A 56 -11.54 4.87 1.48
C ALA A 56 -11.63 4.05 2.78
N MET A 57 -11.17 4.61 3.91
CA MET A 57 -11.18 3.88 5.18
C MET A 57 -12.60 3.66 5.72
N ARG A 58 -13.51 4.61 5.50
CA ARG A 58 -14.92 4.44 5.87
C ARG A 58 -15.58 3.33 5.03
N ALA A 59 -15.29 3.27 3.73
CA ALA A 59 -15.79 2.21 2.85
C ALA A 59 -15.25 0.83 3.26
N PHE A 60 -13.94 0.74 3.54
CA PHE A 60 -13.30 -0.47 4.05
C PHE A 60 -13.97 -0.95 5.35
N CYS A 61 -14.06 -0.07 6.36
CA CYS A 61 -14.72 -0.39 7.64
C CYS A 61 -16.16 -0.87 7.45
N GLY A 62 -16.93 -0.23 6.56
CA GLY A 62 -18.29 -0.64 6.25
C GLY A 62 -18.37 -2.04 5.63
N ALA A 63 -17.43 -2.38 4.73
CA ALA A 63 -17.38 -3.68 4.07
C ALA A 63 -16.99 -4.81 5.03
N VAL A 64 -16.08 -4.57 5.97
CA VAL A 64 -15.62 -5.58 6.95
C VAL A 64 -16.40 -5.56 8.29
N GLY A 65 -17.41 -4.69 8.43
CA GLY A 65 -18.25 -4.61 9.63
C GLY A 65 -17.59 -3.99 10.86
N LEU A 66 -16.56 -3.15 10.67
CA LEU A 66 -15.87 -2.45 11.75
C LEU A 66 -16.38 -1.00 11.91
N PRO A 67 -16.39 -0.45 13.14
CA PRO A 67 -16.67 0.97 13.34
C PRO A 67 -15.50 1.81 12.85
N PHE A 68 -15.79 2.85 12.08
CA PHE A 68 -14.79 3.81 11.63
C PHE A 68 -14.43 4.80 12.76
N ASP A 69 -13.14 4.91 13.09
CA ASP A 69 -12.58 5.88 14.05
C ASP A 69 -11.45 6.68 13.39
N ALA A 70 -11.77 7.88 12.91
CA ALA A 70 -10.81 8.76 12.24
C ALA A 70 -9.59 9.09 13.11
N THR A 71 -9.75 9.18 14.43
CA THR A 71 -8.67 9.60 15.33
C THR A 71 -7.61 8.53 15.55
N ARG A 72 -8.00 7.26 15.40
CA ARG A 72 -7.09 6.10 15.56
C ARG A 72 -6.66 5.48 14.23
N MET A 73 -7.41 5.71 13.17
CA MET A 73 -7.15 5.08 11.86
C MET A 73 -6.41 5.99 10.89
N LEU A 74 -6.54 7.32 11.03
CA LEU A 74 -5.97 8.28 10.06
C LEU A 74 -4.90 9.20 10.65
N ALA A 75 -4.59 9.04 11.95
CA ALA A 75 -3.61 9.83 12.65
C ALA A 75 -2.76 8.95 13.57
N TRP A 76 -1.46 9.25 13.63
CA TRP A 76 -0.50 8.55 14.49
C TRP A 76 0.63 9.50 14.91
N GLU A 77 1.39 9.10 15.93
CA GLU A 77 2.60 9.81 16.34
C GLU A 77 3.74 9.50 15.37
N GLU A 78 4.51 10.53 15.02
CA GLU A 78 5.74 10.33 14.23
C GLU A 78 6.79 9.58 15.05
N GLY A 79 7.64 8.82 14.36
CA GLY A 79 8.78 8.16 14.98
C GLY A 79 9.14 6.81 14.38
N PRO A 80 10.35 6.30 14.69
CA PRO A 80 10.80 5.00 14.23
C PRO A 80 10.13 3.87 15.01
N LEU A 81 9.92 2.74 14.33
CA LEU A 81 9.53 1.48 14.97
C LEU A 81 10.73 0.53 15.11
N PRO A 82 10.71 -0.41 16.08
CA PRO A 82 11.75 -1.42 16.20
C PRO A 82 11.95 -2.19 14.88
N GLY A 83 13.21 -2.28 14.43
CA GLY A 83 13.59 -2.99 13.20
C GLY A 83 13.61 -2.13 11.92
N TRP A 84 13.18 -0.87 11.98
CA TRP A 84 13.17 0.04 10.82
C TRP A 84 14.55 0.61 10.44
N ASP A 85 15.53 0.47 11.33
CA ASP A 85 16.94 0.85 11.15
C ASP A 85 17.66 0.02 10.08
N THR A 86 17.15 -1.18 9.78
CA THR A 86 17.73 -2.09 8.78
C THR A 86 17.72 -1.48 7.37
N TRP A 87 16.76 -0.61 7.06
CA TRP A 87 16.59 0.00 5.73
C TRP A 87 16.64 1.53 5.85
N GLY A 88 17.81 2.03 6.29
CA GLY A 88 18.06 3.46 6.41
C GLY A 88 17.71 4.21 5.13
N GLY A 89 16.90 5.26 5.24
CA GLY A 89 16.47 6.05 4.10
C GLY A 89 15.18 5.58 3.41
N TRP A 90 14.78 4.31 3.58
CA TRP A 90 13.56 3.77 2.95
C TRP A 90 12.29 4.17 3.72
N HIS A 91 12.40 4.22 5.06
CA HIS A 91 11.26 4.51 5.92
C HIS A 91 11.12 5.99 6.30
N ASP A 92 12.02 6.88 5.85
CA ASP A 92 12.09 8.27 6.32
C ASP A 92 10.74 8.99 6.21
N ASP A 93 10.07 8.89 5.06
CA ASP A 93 8.76 9.52 4.85
C ASP A 93 7.70 8.99 5.83
N ALA A 94 7.71 7.70 6.10
CA ALA A 94 6.79 7.07 7.05
C ALA A 94 7.13 7.43 8.51
N ILE A 95 8.42 7.47 8.87
CA ILE A 95 8.90 7.89 10.19
C ILE A 95 8.46 9.32 10.51
N HIS A 96 8.51 10.22 9.53
CA HIS A 96 8.12 11.63 9.66
C HIS A 96 6.65 11.91 9.32
N SER A 97 5.84 10.85 9.19
CA SER A 97 4.40 10.97 8.94
C SER A 97 3.63 10.96 10.25
N THR A 98 2.50 11.66 10.25
CA THR A 98 1.53 11.68 11.36
C THR A 98 0.13 11.29 10.89
N GLY A 99 0.02 10.80 9.65
CA GLY A 99 -1.22 10.54 8.93
C GLY A 99 -0.96 10.42 7.43
N PHE A 100 -2.00 10.10 6.67
CA PHE A 100 -1.95 10.07 5.21
C PHE A 100 -1.84 11.49 4.63
N ARG A 101 -0.92 11.69 3.68
CA ARG A 101 -0.76 12.96 2.96
C ARG A 101 -1.12 12.76 1.48
N PRO A 102 -2.08 13.52 0.93
CA PRO A 102 -2.38 13.48 -0.50
C PRO A 102 -1.12 13.77 -1.32
N ARG A 103 -0.96 13.08 -2.46
CA ARG A 103 0.18 13.32 -3.35
C ARG A 103 0.18 14.76 -3.84
N ALA A 104 1.35 15.40 -3.76
CA ALA A 104 1.62 16.63 -4.49
C ALA A 104 1.71 16.28 -5.98
N GLU A 105 0.56 16.22 -6.64
CA GLU A 105 0.39 16.00 -8.08
C GLU A 105 0.67 14.55 -8.55
N ARG A 106 -0.35 13.91 -9.17
CA ARG A 106 -0.14 12.67 -9.91
C ARG A 106 0.74 12.97 -11.12
N GLY A 107 1.96 12.45 -11.14
CA GLY A 107 2.81 12.46 -12.33
C GLY A 107 2.00 11.98 -13.55
N ALA A 108 2.13 12.68 -14.68
CA ALA A 108 1.30 12.50 -15.87
C ALA A 108 1.28 11.06 -16.46
N TRP A 109 2.14 10.17 -15.97
CA TRP A 109 2.37 8.80 -16.40
C TRP A 109 1.26 7.79 -16.03
N LEU A 110 0.40 8.08 -15.03
CA LEU A 110 -0.69 7.17 -14.63
C LEU A 110 -1.97 7.30 -15.48
N ARG A 111 -2.06 8.25 -16.42
CA ARG A 111 -3.27 8.44 -17.25
C ARG A 111 -3.44 7.38 -18.35
N GLU A 112 -2.43 6.54 -18.60
CA GLU A 112 -2.39 5.60 -19.73
C GLU A 112 -2.60 4.13 -19.37
N CYS A 113 -2.62 3.74 -18.09
CA CYS A 113 -2.99 2.38 -17.70
C CYS A 113 -4.51 2.19 -17.83
N LYS A 114 -4.98 1.90 -19.04
CA LYS A 114 -6.33 1.34 -19.24
C LYS A 114 -6.33 -0.10 -18.74
N PRO A 115 -7.31 -0.53 -17.93
CA PRO A 115 -7.46 -1.93 -17.60
C PRO A 115 -7.76 -2.69 -18.90
N THR A 116 -6.86 -3.59 -19.29
CA THR A 116 -7.22 -4.68 -20.22
C THR A 116 -8.22 -5.54 -19.48
N GLY A 117 -9.50 -5.41 -19.85
CA GLY A 117 -10.60 -6.12 -19.23
C GLY A 117 -10.32 -7.61 -19.16
N LEU A 118 -10.23 -8.13 -17.94
CA LEU A 118 -10.48 -9.55 -17.71
C LEU A 118 -11.98 -9.76 -17.93
N GLY A 119 -12.31 -10.43 -19.02
CA GLY A 119 -13.67 -10.88 -19.29
C GLY A 119 -14.11 -11.85 -18.20
N VAL A 120 -15.22 -11.53 -17.56
CA VAL A 120 -16.02 -12.48 -16.79
C VAL A 120 -16.51 -13.58 -17.74
N ALA A 121 -16.06 -14.81 -17.51
CA ALA A 121 -16.65 -15.99 -18.11
C ALA A 121 -17.91 -16.35 -17.32
N HIS A 122 -19.03 -16.50 -18.04
CA HIS A 122 -20.29 -17.07 -17.56
C HIS A 122 -20.20 -18.58 -17.36
#